data_AF-H2XP25-F1
#
_entry.id   AF-H2XP25-F1
#
_cell.length_a   1.000
_cell.length_b   1.000
_cell.length_c   1.000
_cell.angle_alpha   90.00
_cell.angle_beta   90.00
_cell.angle_gamma   90.00
#
_symmetry.space_group_name_H-M   'P 1'
#
loop_
_entity.id
_entity.type
_entity.pdbx_description
1 polymer ?
#
loop_
_entity_poly.entity_id
_entity_poly.type
_entity_poly.pdbx_seq_one_letter_code
_entity_poly.pdbx_strand_id
1 'polypeptide(L)'
;MRFFLFIASLCTVAVATEGLRCLQCRGKSIEECDLSASVELCSFAEASCETEVRRVQVGSELKVVGVSKQCKQKQACEANEAQNQMKSGPSTQCNEDQSNSVCRCCCNDDLCNEGPLTCTKMESDPLPPAPAKLQSLTCPQQQATLYHGQYSCTDGEEPGSVCNYSCNGEYEVYPSSDISNTCHQNGSWEKPMPCCARPCPEYLLYDYVQLFHASSWENWLALLNMGDSITYHSRWGPESFQGSAVFFSDRVHEETLIQFKESNYNETKFLELFSERLIDIDFDKMGQRVNTATALWYASNYLFRERVGARDRRVPKMLAVITDAESHQDVQAAAEALRRDGILTYVYVYRNDITKFDQAQLSHLAGDKNHIYEVQDGGT
;
A
#
# COMPACT_ATOMS: atom_id res chain seq x y z
N MET A 1 -34.61 -76.43 -10.92
CA MET A 1 -34.56 -75.20 -10.10
C MET A 1 -33.28 -74.44 -10.44
N ARG A 2 -33.38 -73.35 -11.20
CA ARG A 2 -32.27 -72.41 -11.45
C ARG A 2 -32.73 -71.06 -10.92
N PHE A 3 -32.07 -70.59 -9.87
CA PHE A 3 -32.26 -69.28 -9.25
C PHE A 3 -31.74 -68.19 -10.20
N PHE A 4 -32.58 -67.23 -10.56
CA PHE A 4 -32.13 -65.99 -11.19
C PHE A 4 -31.76 -65.00 -10.08
N LEU A 5 -30.46 -64.69 -10.00
CA LEU A 5 -29.90 -63.60 -9.20
C LEU A 5 -30.24 -62.27 -9.89
N PHE A 6 -31.04 -61.43 -9.24
CA PHE A 6 -31.19 -60.03 -9.61
C PHE A 6 -29.96 -59.27 -9.11
N ILE A 7 -29.09 -58.85 -10.02
CA ILE A 7 -28.02 -57.90 -9.73
C ILE A 7 -28.64 -56.50 -9.81
N ALA A 8 -28.86 -55.88 -8.65
CA ALA A 8 -29.20 -54.47 -8.58
C ALA A 8 -27.95 -53.66 -8.95
N SER A 9 -27.94 -53.11 -10.17
CA SER A 9 -26.94 -52.14 -10.59
C SER A 9 -27.17 -50.83 -9.83
N LEU A 10 -26.35 -50.58 -8.81
CA LEU A 10 -26.23 -49.27 -8.17
C LEU A 10 -25.59 -48.32 -9.19
N CYS A 11 -26.44 -47.61 -9.93
CA CYS A 11 -26.04 -46.43 -10.67
C CYS A 11 -25.58 -45.38 -9.64
N THR A 12 -24.27 -45.27 -9.42
CA THR A 12 -23.69 -44.10 -8.79
C THR A 12 -23.88 -42.94 -9.76
N VAL A 13 -24.91 -42.15 -9.54
CA VAL A 13 -25.03 -40.83 -10.17
C VAL A 13 -23.87 -40.01 -9.62
N ALA A 14 -22.79 -39.91 -10.41
CA ALA A 14 -21.82 -38.85 -10.20
C ALA A 14 -22.57 -37.55 -10.45
N VAL A 15 -22.96 -36.88 -9.37
CA VAL A 15 -23.47 -35.51 -9.44
C VAL A 15 -22.29 -34.69 -9.94
N ALA A 16 -22.28 -34.37 -11.23
CA ALA A 16 -21.41 -33.33 -11.74
C ALA A 16 -21.79 -32.06 -10.98
N THR A 17 -20.90 -31.57 -10.12
CA THR A 17 -21.09 -30.31 -9.40
C THR A 17 -21.03 -29.20 -10.45
N GLU A 18 -22.21 -28.76 -10.92
CA GLU A 18 -22.33 -27.56 -11.72
C GLU A 18 -21.94 -26.36 -10.83
N GLY A 19 -20.81 -25.74 -11.15
CA GLY A 19 -20.26 -24.59 -10.44
C GLY A 19 -19.53 -23.70 -11.44
N LEU A 20 -19.45 -22.41 -11.13
CA LEU A 20 -18.78 -21.43 -11.97
C LEU A 20 -17.29 -21.81 -12.11
N ARG A 21 -16.75 -21.79 -13.33
CA ARG A 21 -15.31 -21.99 -13.56
C ARG A 21 -14.64 -20.67 -13.88
N CYS A 22 -13.52 -20.38 -13.24
CA CYS A 22 -12.73 -19.17 -13.51
C CYS A 22 -11.27 -19.54 -13.80
N LEU A 23 -10.59 -18.71 -14.59
CA LEU A 23 -9.13 -18.73 -14.66
C LEU A 23 -8.55 -18.22 -13.33
N GLN A 24 -7.52 -18.92 -12.85
CA GLN A 24 -6.72 -18.59 -11.68
C GLN A 24 -5.27 -18.39 -12.11
N CYS A 25 -4.79 -17.16 -12.03
CA CYS A 25 -3.42 -16.82 -12.39
C CYS A 25 -2.98 -15.51 -11.74
N ARG A 26 -1.65 -15.35 -11.66
CA ARG A 26 -0.99 -14.05 -11.46
C ARG A 26 0.11 -13.92 -12.51
N GLY A 27 0.22 -12.77 -13.15
CA GLY A 27 1.20 -12.53 -14.21
C GLY A 27 1.53 -11.04 -14.38
N LYS A 28 2.53 -10.73 -15.21
CA LYS A 28 2.92 -9.34 -15.51
C LYS A 28 2.26 -8.80 -16.78
N SER A 29 1.56 -9.66 -17.52
CA SER A 29 0.70 -9.28 -18.63
C SER A 29 -0.55 -10.17 -18.66
N ILE A 30 -1.58 -9.72 -19.38
CA ILE A 30 -2.82 -10.50 -19.52
C ILE A 30 -2.54 -11.80 -20.28
N GLU A 31 -1.74 -11.73 -21.35
CA GLU A 31 -1.35 -12.89 -22.16
C GLU A 31 -0.55 -13.91 -21.35
N GLU A 32 0.41 -13.47 -20.53
CA GLU A 32 1.17 -14.35 -19.65
C GLU A 32 0.28 -15.02 -18.59
N CYS A 33 -0.64 -14.25 -17.97
CA CYS A 33 -1.57 -14.78 -16.98
C CYS A 33 -2.45 -15.86 -17.62
N ASP A 34 -3.00 -15.61 -18.81
CA ASP A 34 -3.88 -16.54 -19.50
C ASP A 34 -3.17 -17.81 -19.96
N LEU A 35 -1.95 -17.67 -20.49
CA LEU A 35 -1.13 -18.82 -20.89
C LEU A 35 -0.74 -19.73 -19.72
N SER A 36 -0.61 -19.16 -18.51
CA SER A 36 -0.20 -19.88 -17.30
C SER A 36 -1.37 -20.24 -16.37
N ALA A 37 -2.60 -19.85 -16.71
CA ALA A 37 -3.75 -20.00 -15.84
C ALA A 37 -4.17 -21.46 -15.63
N SER A 38 -4.50 -21.78 -14.39
CA SER A 38 -5.28 -22.98 -14.08
C SER A 38 -6.77 -22.67 -14.11
N VAL A 39 -7.58 -23.58 -14.65
CA VAL A 39 -9.05 -23.50 -14.55
C VAL A 39 -9.48 -24.08 -13.21
N GLU A 40 -10.12 -23.28 -12.37
CA GLU A 40 -10.66 -23.71 -11.09
C GLU A 40 -12.18 -23.70 -11.08
N LEU A 41 -12.78 -24.71 -10.46
CA LEU A 41 -14.21 -24.73 -10.15
C LEU A 41 -14.43 -23.96 -8.84
N CYS A 42 -15.09 -22.81 -8.92
CA CYS A 42 -15.29 -21.93 -7.78
C CYS A 42 -16.16 -22.58 -6.70
N SER A 43 -15.92 -22.18 -5.46
CA SER A 43 -16.77 -22.54 -4.33
C SER A 43 -18.21 -22.08 -4.56
N PHE A 44 -19.18 -22.75 -3.92
CA PHE A 44 -20.58 -22.30 -3.91
C PHE A 44 -20.75 -20.87 -3.36
N ALA A 45 -19.82 -20.41 -2.51
CA ALA A 45 -19.80 -19.03 -2.00
C ALA A 45 -19.21 -18.02 -3.01
N GLU A 46 -18.52 -18.48 -4.06
CA GLU A 46 -17.71 -17.69 -4.99
C GLU A 46 -18.33 -17.67 -6.39
N ALA A 47 -19.50 -17.07 -6.48
CA ALA A 47 -20.31 -17.02 -7.70
C ALA A 47 -19.93 -15.89 -8.69
N SER A 48 -18.66 -15.51 -8.77
CA SER A 48 -18.16 -14.53 -9.76
C SER A 48 -16.67 -14.75 -10.06
N CYS A 49 -16.25 -14.48 -11.31
CA CYS A 49 -14.85 -14.36 -11.67
C CYS A 49 -14.42 -12.90 -11.62
N GLU A 50 -13.25 -12.65 -11.03
CA GLU A 50 -12.61 -11.33 -10.98
C GLU A 50 -11.35 -11.32 -11.84
N THR A 51 -11.16 -10.24 -12.60
CA THR A 51 -9.87 -9.87 -13.22
C THR A 51 -9.43 -8.52 -12.66
N GLU A 52 -8.25 -8.45 -12.05
CA GLU A 52 -7.59 -7.20 -11.67
C GLU A 52 -6.37 -6.97 -12.57
N VAL A 53 -6.22 -5.76 -13.11
CA VAL A 53 -5.05 -5.33 -13.88
C VAL A 53 -4.52 -4.03 -13.30
N ARG A 54 -3.22 -4.01 -13.02
CA ARG A 54 -2.47 -2.87 -12.51
C ARG A 54 -1.55 -2.33 -13.58
N ARG A 55 -1.58 -1.03 -13.77
CA ARG A 55 -0.75 -0.29 -14.73
C ARG A 55 0.09 0.74 -14.00
N VAL A 56 1.33 0.90 -14.42
CA VAL A 56 2.24 1.94 -13.93
C VAL A 56 2.96 2.60 -15.10
N GLN A 57 3.36 3.85 -14.91
CA GLN A 57 4.15 4.56 -15.90
C GLN A 57 5.61 4.16 -15.78
N VAL A 58 6.20 3.67 -16.86
CA VAL A 58 7.62 3.34 -16.97
C VAL A 58 8.21 4.26 -18.04
N GLY A 59 8.83 5.36 -17.62
CA GLY A 59 9.29 6.42 -18.52
C GLY A 59 8.11 7.12 -19.22
N SER A 60 8.06 7.07 -20.56
CA SER A 60 6.96 7.63 -21.36
C SER A 60 5.86 6.61 -21.70
N GLU A 61 5.99 5.35 -21.28
CA GLU A 61 5.07 4.27 -21.63
C GLU A 61 4.28 3.78 -20.41
N LEU A 62 2.98 3.53 -20.59
CA LEU A 62 2.14 2.92 -19.58
C LEU A 62 2.20 1.39 -19.71
N LYS A 63 2.69 0.69 -18.68
CA LYS A 63 2.87 -0.75 -18.69
C LYS A 63 1.95 -1.45 -17.70
N VAL A 64 1.40 -2.58 -18.11
CA VAL A 64 0.79 -3.54 -17.17
C VAL A 64 1.92 -4.18 -16.36
N VAL A 65 1.78 -4.15 -15.04
CA VAL A 65 2.78 -4.73 -14.11
C VAL A 65 2.21 -5.79 -13.20
N GLY A 66 0.88 -5.94 -13.17
CA GLY A 66 0.23 -6.99 -12.45
C GLY A 66 -1.12 -7.33 -13.06
N VAL A 67 -1.37 -8.62 -13.23
CA VAL A 67 -2.66 -9.18 -13.59
C VAL A 67 -2.96 -10.29 -12.59
N SER A 68 -4.17 -10.32 -12.05
CA SER A 68 -4.66 -11.47 -11.30
C SER A 68 -6.06 -11.84 -11.75
N LYS A 69 -6.30 -13.13 -11.93
CA LYS A 69 -7.61 -13.71 -12.26
C LYS A 69 -7.98 -14.70 -11.18
N GLN A 70 -9.21 -14.65 -10.65
CA GLN A 70 -9.61 -15.52 -9.54
C GLN A 70 -11.13 -15.72 -9.41
N CYS A 71 -11.52 -16.80 -8.73
CA CYS A 71 -12.86 -16.95 -8.15
C CYS A 71 -13.06 -15.93 -7.02
N LYS A 72 -14.28 -15.38 -6.91
CA LYS A 72 -14.62 -14.39 -5.90
C LYS A 72 -16.08 -14.50 -5.47
N GLN A 73 -16.35 -14.13 -4.22
CA GLN A 73 -17.72 -13.90 -3.78
C GLN A 73 -18.34 -12.78 -4.63
N LYS A 74 -19.54 -13.00 -5.14
CA LYS A 74 -20.20 -12.08 -6.08
C LYS A 74 -20.26 -10.63 -5.56
N GLN A 75 -20.73 -10.44 -4.33
CA GLN A 75 -20.80 -9.10 -3.72
C GLN A 75 -19.42 -8.47 -3.50
N ALA A 76 -18.40 -9.27 -3.16
CA ALA A 76 -17.05 -8.77 -2.98
C ALA A 76 -16.43 -8.34 -4.32
N CYS A 77 -16.69 -9.11 -5.39
CA CYS A 77 -16.29 -8.73 -6.74
C CYS A 77 -16.97 -7.42 -7.16
N GLU A 78 -18.29 -7.34 -7.05
CA GLU A 78 -19.06 -6.15 -7.43
C GLU A 78 -18.62 -4.91 -6.64
N ALA A 79 -18.31 -5.07 -5.35
CA ALA A 79 -17.76 -4.00 -4.52
C ALA A 79 -16.37 -3.56 -4.99
N ASN A 80 -15.52 -4.50 -5.40
CA ASN A 80 -14.19 -4.24 -5.95
C ASN A 80 -14.24 -3.55 -7.32
N GLU A 81 -15.12 -4.00 -8.21
CA GLU A 81 -15.35 -3.38 -9.53
C GLU A 81 -15.93 -1.97 -9.37
N ALA A 82 -16.81 -1.74 -8.40
CA ALA A 82 -17.32 -0.41 -8.10
C ALA A 82 -16.21 0.59 -7.69
N GLN A 83 -15.08 0.09 -7.15
CA GLN A 83 -13.94 0.95 -6.83
C GLN A 83 -13.26 1.54 -8.06
N ASN A 84 -13.44 0.96 -9.25
CA ASN A 84 -12.88 1.51 -10.48
C ASN A 84 -13.25 2.97 -10.71
N GLN A 85 -14.43 3.39 -10.26
CA GLN A 85 -14.95 4.75 -10.42
C GLN A 85 -14.57 5.68 -9.25
N MET A 86 -13.96 5.14 -8.19
CA MET A 86 -13.50 5.94 -7.05
C MET A 86 -12.32 6.80 -7.47
N LYS A 87 -12.22 8.00 -6.92
CA LYS A 87 -11.12 8.92 -7.24
C LYS A 87 -9.77 8.35 -6.78
N SER A 88 -8.76 8.46 -7.65
CA SER A 88 -7.36 8.16 -7.39
C SER A 88 -6.52 9.29 -7.99
N GLY A 89 -6.01 10.20 -7.16
CA GLY A 89 -5.33 11.41 -7.62
C GLY A 89 -6.23 12.30 -8.51
N PRO A 90 -5.77 12.73 -9.70
CA PRO A 90 -6.56 13.56 -10.62
C PRO A 90 -7.61 12.76 -11.43
N SER A 91 -7.72 11.44 -11.25
CA SER A 91 -8.61 10.58 -12.03
C SER A 91 -9.32 9.54 -11.17
N THR A 92 -9.71 8.41 -11.76
CA THR A 92 -10.36 7.27 -11.11
C THR A 92 -9.38 6.12 -10.92
N GLN A 93 -9.64 5.20 -9.99
CA GLN A 93 -8.76 4.06 -9.73
C GLN A 93 -8.50 3.24 -11.00
N CYS A 94 -9.54 3.04 -11.80
CA CYS A 94 -9.37 2.49 -13.14
C CYS A 94 -9.35 3.61 -14.16
N ASN A 95 -8.19 3.84 -14.75
CA ASN A 95 -8.05 4.69 -15.91
C ASN A 95 -6.97 4.13 -16.85
N GLU A 96 -7.38 3.78 -18.07
CA GLU A 96 -6.52 3.11 -19.04
C GLU A 96 -5.39 4.00 -19.57
N ASP A 97 -5.46 5.33 -19.39
CA ASP A 97 -4.45 6.29 -19.86
C ASP A 97 -3.56 6.87 -18.74
N GLN A 98 -3.65 6.36 -17.51
CA GLN A 98 -2.89 6.87 -16.36
C GLN A 98 -2.06 5.84 -15.60
N SER A 99 -0.98 6.34 -15.01
CA SER A 99 -0.08 5.61 -14.13
C SER A 99 -0.78 5.23 -12.82
N ASN A 100 -0.33 4.16 -12.18
CA ASN A 100 -0.87 3.63 -10.93
C ASN A 100 -2.37 3.29 -10.99
N SER A 101 -2.89 3.03 -12.19
CA SER A 101 -4.28 2.59 -12.39
C SER A 101 -4.43 1.13 -11.96
N VAL A 102 -5.46 0.87 -11.16
CA VAL A 102 -5.95 -0.46 -10.81
C VAL A 102 -7.37 -0.62 -11.31
N CYS A 103 -7.53 -1.51 -12.28
CA CYS A 103 -8.82 -1.82 -12.87
C CYS A 103 -9.26 -3.22 -12.46
N ARG A 104 -10.53 -3.37 -12.10
CA ARG A 104 -11.12 -4.67 -11.73
C ARG A 104 -12.38 -4.91 -12.53
N CYS A 105 -12.59 -6.10 -13.06
CA CYS A 105 -13.84 -6.41 -13.72
C CYS A 105 -14.42 -7.71 -13.17
N CYS A 106 -15.75 -7.78 -13.13
CA CYS A 106 -16.50 -8.93 -12.63
C CYS A 106 -17.39 -9.52 -13.71
N CYS A 107 -17.45 -10.84 -13.74
CA CYS A 107 -18.32 -11.57 -14.65
C CYS A 107 -18.79 -12.88 -14.01
N ASN A 108 -19.86 -13.47 -14.54
CA ASN A 108 -20.61 -14.54 -13.88
C ASN A 108 -20.79 -15.79 -14.76
N ASP A 109 -20.16 -15.82 -15.93
CA ASP A 109 -20.20 -16.96 -16.85
C ASP A 109 -18.91 -17.78 -16.75
N ASP A 110 -18.98 -19.05 -17.14
CA ASP A 110 -17.81 -19.91 -17.15
C ASP A 110 -16.67 -19.33 -17.99
N LEU A 111 -15.50 -19.21 -17.38
CA LEU A 111 -14.26 -18.69 -17.97
C LEU A 111 -14.38 -17.28 -18.54
N CYS A 112 -15.37 -16.52 -18.07
CA CYS A 112 -15.64 -15.15 -18.54
C CYS A 112 -14.51 -14.16 -18.27
N ASN A 113 -13.54 -14.55 -17.43
CA ASN A 113 -12.36 -13.79 -17.14
C ASN A 113 -11.17 -14.10 -18.06
N GLU A 114 -11.31 -14.91 -19.12
CA GLU A 114 -10.29 -15.09 -20.16
C GLU A 114 -10.16 -13.85 -21.06
N GLY A 115 -8.92 -13.45 -21.40
CA GLY A 115 -8.66 -12.29 -22.25
C GLY A 115 -8.60 -10.95 -21.51
N PRO A 116 -8.82 -9.82 -22.23
CA PRO A 116 -8.57 -8.47 -21.72
C PRO A 116 -9.53 -8.03 -20.60
N LEU A 117 -9.28 -6.88 -19.99
CA LEU A 117 -10.07 -6.30 -18.87
C LEU A 117 -11.50 -5.87 -19.25
N THR A 118 -12.01 -6.31 -20.38
CA THR A 118 -13.42 -6.19 -20.74
C THR A 118 -14.10 -7.48 -20.30
N CYS A 119 -14.49 -7.57 -19.03
CA CYS A 119 -15.47 -8.57 -18.63
C CYS A 119 -16.73 -8.32 -19.47
N THR A 120 -16.90 -9.10 -20.54
CA THR A 120 -17.84 -8.77 -21.63
C THR A 120 -19.26 -8.83 -21.08
N LYS A 121 -19.86 -7.69 -20.74
CA LYS A 121 -21.31 -7.58 -20.53
C LYS A 121 -21.97 -7.80 -21.88
N MET A 122 -22.53 -8.98 -22.13
CA MET A 122 -23.62 -9.07 -23.08
C MET A 122 -24.86 -8.42 -22.44
N GLU A 123 -25.27 -7.27 -22.98
CA GLU A 123 -26.51 -6.61 -22.64
C GLU A 123 -27.70 -7.56 -22.87
N SER A 124 -28.42 -7.92 -21.81
CA SER A 124 -29.90 -7.88 -21.71
C SER A 124 -30.38 -8.67 -20.49
N ASP A 125 -30.86 -7.97 -19.46
CA ASP A 125 -32.15 -8.28 -18.82
C ASP A 125 -32.52 -7.24 -17.74
N PRO A 126 -33.81 -7.00 -17.46
CA PRO A 126 -34.28 -5.90 -16.64
C PRO A 126 -34.01 -6.11 -15.15
N LEU A 127 -33.78 -5.00 -14.43
CA LEU A 127 -33.55 -4.97 -12.98
C LEU A 127 -34.62 -5.77 -12.20
N PRO A 128 -34.22 -6.63 -11.22
CA PRO A 128 -35.14 -7.08 -10.20
C PRO A 128 -35.53 -5.91 -9.26
N PRO A 129 -36.72 -5.94 -8.66
CA PRO A 129 -37.19 -4.85 -7.81
C PRO A 129 -36.29 -4.68 -6.60
N ALA A 130 -35.98 -3.42 -6.29
CA ALA A 130 -35.13 -3.01 -5.19
C ALA A 130 -35.52 -3.70 -3.87
N PRO A 131 -34.57 -4.29 -3.13
CA PRO A 131 -34.83 -4.67 -1.75
C PRO A 131 -35.04 -3.42 -0.89
N ALA A 132 -35.95 -3.55 0.06
CA ALA A 132 -36.50 -2.48 0.85
C ALA A 132 -35.47 -1.78 1.76
N LYS A 133 -35.58 -0.44 1.79
CA LYS A 133 -35.08 0.53 2.79
C LYS A 133 -33.56 0.53 3.06
N LEU A 134 -32.89 1.47 2.39
CA LEU A 134 -31.63 2.05 2.82
C LEU A 134 -31.87 2.74 4.19
N GLN A 135 -31.34 2.18 5.27
CA GLN A 135 -31.11 2.95 6.49
C GLN A 135 -30.01 3.96 6.16
N SER A 136 -30.21 5.23 6.51
CA SER A 136 -29.16 6.24 6.42
C SER A 136 -27.97 5.79 7.28
N LEU A 137 -26.84 5.47 6.65
CA LEU A 137 -25.60 5.22 7.39
C LEU A 137 -25.02 6.58 7.83
N THR A 138 -24.81 6.73 9.13
CA THR A 138 -24.03 7.83 9.70
C THR A 138 -22.55 7.60 9.46
N CYS A 139 -21.76 8.67 9.35
CA CYS A 139 -20.31 8.55 9.20
C CYS A 139 -19.64 7.95 10.45
N PRO A 140 -18.43 7.35 10.32
CA PRO A 140 -17.66 6.93 11.48
C PRO A 140 -17.34 8.11 12.39
N GLN A 141 -17.41 7.89 13.70
CA GLN A 141 -17.03 8.87 14.71
C GLN A 141 -15.57 9.28 14.50
N GLN A 142 -15.31 10.58 14.39
CA GLN A 142 -13.95 11.11 14.27
C GLN A 142 -13.18 10.95 15.59
N GLN A 143 -11.84 11.01 15.52
CA GLN A 143 -11.00 10.85 16.71
C GLN A 143 -11.43 11.83 17.81
N ALA A 144 -11.57 11.34 19.04
CA ALA A 144 -12.09 12.13 20.18
C ALA A 144 -11.28 13.40 20.47
N THR A 145 -10.03 13.47 20.01
CA THR A 145 -9.14 14.62 20.17
C THR A 145 -8.27 14.83 18.93
N LEU A 146 -8.31 16.03 18.36
CA LEU A 146 -7.31 16.51 17.41
C LEU A 146 -6.13 17.07 18.20
N TYR A 147 -4.98 16.37 18.19
CA TYR A 147 -3.78 16.85 18.89
C TYR A 147 -3.37 18.23 18.39
N HIS A 148 -3.09 19.15 19.31
CA HIS A 148 -2.77 20.56 19.01
C HIS A 148 -3.84 21.32 18.22
N GLY A 149 -5.10 20.85 18.25
CA GLY A 149 -6.21 21.51 17.58
C GLY A 149 -7.56 21.20 18.19
N GLN A 150 -8.60 21.61 17.47
CA GLN A 150 -10.00 21.35 17.79
C GLN A 150 -10.80 21.34 16.50
N TYR A 151 -11.91 20.62 16.50
CA TYR A 151 -12.85 20.60 15.39
C TYR A 151 -14.28 20.66 15.89
N SER A 152 -15.18 21.13 15.03
CA SER A 152 -16.62 21.20 15.31
C SER A 152 -17.42 20.84 14.07
N CYS A 153 -18.40 19.97 14.23
CA CYS A 153 -19.28 19.50 13.16
C CYS A 153 -20.67 20.12 13.29
N THR A 154 -21.31 20.41 12.17
CA THR A 154 -22.65 21.02 12.15
C THR A 154 -23.74 20.10 12.68
N ASP A 155 -23.64 18.79 12.41
CA ASP A 155 -24.65 17.79 12.81
C ASP A 155 -24.01 16.45 13.18
N GLY A 156 -22.93 16.48 13.96
CA GLY A 156 -22.19 15.27 14.37
C GLY A 156 -21.76 14.42 13.17
N GLU A 157 -22.11 13.15 13.20
CA GLU A 157 -21.84 12.15 12.16
C GLU A 157 -22.98 11.97 11.14
N GLU A 158 -24.01 12.82 11.15
CA GLU A 158 -25.14 12.69 10.23
C GLU A 158 -24.75 13.06 8.78
N PRO A 159 -25.33 12.38 7.77
CA PRO A 159 -25.17 12.75 6.37
C PRO A 159 -25.43 14.24 6.10
N GLY A 160 -24.49 14.90 5.46
CA GLY A 160 -24.50 16.34 5.18
C GLY A 160 -23.83 17.19 6.26
N SER A 161 -23.41 16.60 7.39
CA SER A 161 -22.63 17.29 8.42
C SER A 161 -21.28 17.77 7.87
N VAL A 162 -20.90 19.00 8.19
CA VAL A 162 -19.60 19.59 7.82
C VAL A 162 -18.80 19.84 9.09
N CYS A 163 -17.64 19.22 9.20
CA CYS A 163 -16.69 19.42 10.29
C CYS A 163 -15.61 20.41 9.87
N ASN A 164 -15.42 21.48 10.67
CA ASN A 164 -14.34 22.45 10.49
C ASN A 164 -13.23 22.22 11.52
N TYR A 165 -11.98 22.28 11.08
CA TYR A 165 -10.79 22.02 11.89
C TYR A 165 -10.00 23.31 12.10
N SER A 166 -9.40 23.44 13.28
CA SER A 166 -8.52 24.54 13.63
C SER A 166 -7.38 24.04 14.52
N CYS A 167 -6.20 24.63 14.36
CA CYS A 167 -5.01 24.30 15.14
C CYS A 167 -4.65 25.44 16.09
N ASN A 168 -4.01 25.11 17.20
CA ASN A 168 -3.66 26.03 18.27
C ASN A 168 -2.17 26.41 18.20
N GLY A 169 -1.83 27.67 18.51
CA GLY A 169 -0.44 28.11 18.63
C GLY A 169 0.30 28.21 17.30
N GLU A 170 1.45 27.54 17.17
CA GLU A 170 2.31 27.54 15.96
C GLU A 170 1.97 26.41 14.97
N TYR A 171 0.85 25.71 15.18
CA TYR A 171 0.44 24.59 14.35
C TYR A 171 -0.57 25.05 13.30
N GLU A 172 -0.51 24.46 12.12
CA GLU A 172 -1.43 24.68 11.01
C GLU A 172 -2.08 23.36 10.61
N VAL A 173 -3.27 23.44 10.01
CA VAL A 173 -3.97 22.26 9.47
C VAL A 173 -3.14 21.73 8.31
N TYR A 174 -2.85 20.43 8.32
CA TYR A 174 -2.19 19.74 7.23
C TYR A 174 -3.05 18.58 6.71
N PRO A 175 -3.30 18.50 5.39
CA PRO A 175 -2.97 19.50 4.37
C PRO A 175 -3.68 20.85 4.60
N SER A 176 -3.06 21.97 4.21
CA SER A 176 -3.61 23.31 4.46
C SER A 176 -4.93 23.60 3.74
N SER A 177 -5.27 22.80 2.73
CA SER A 177 -6.56 22.83 2.02
C SER A 177 -7.71 22.16 2.77
N ASP A 178 -7.42 21.41 3.83
CA ASP A 178 -8.36 20.46 4.44
C ASP A 178 -8.93 20.98 5.77
N ILE A 179 -9.18 22.29 5.82
CA ILE A 179 -9.80 22.97 6.97
C ILE A 179 -11.24 22.54 7.23
N SER A 180 -11.88 21.82 6.30
CA SER A 180 -13.24 21.30 6.42
C SER A 180 -13.41 19.93 5.77
N ASN A 181 -14.34 19.12 6.27
CA ASN A 181 -14.67 17.79 5.75
C ASN A 181 -16.17 17.52 5.85
N THR A 182 -16.76 16.84 4.87
CA THR A 182 -18.21 16.64 4.74
C THR A 182 -18.58 15.16 4.90
N CYS A 183 -19.63 14.86 5.67
CA CYS A 183 -20.19 13.51 5.75
C CYS A 183 -21.13 13.28 4.55
N HIS A 184 -20.87 12.25 3.74
CA HIS A 184 -21.70 11.91 2.60
C HIS A 184 -22.89 11.01 2.99
N GLN A 185 -23.91 10.95 2.12
CA GLN A 185 -25.12 10.13 2.32
C GLN A 185 -24.87 8.62 2.34
N ASN A 186 -23.71 8.17 1.86
CA ASN A 186 -23.27 6.79 1.92
C ASN A 186 -22.62 6.42 3.28
N GLY A 187 -22.52 7.35 4.23
CA GLY A 187 -21.88 7.13 5.53
C GLY A 187 -20.35 7.21 5.52
N SER A 188 -19.74 7.93 4.56
CA SER A 188 -18.29 8.18 4.54
C SER A 188 -17.96 9.67 4.57
N TRP A 189 -16.86 10.04 5.24
CA TRP A 189 -16.29 11.38 5.15
C TRP A 189 -15.68 11.63 3.76
N GLU A 190 -15.76 12.86 3.26
CA GLU A 190 -15.24 13.29 1.95
C GLU A 190 -13.71 13.18 1.86
N LYS A 191 -13.01 13.45 2.96
CA LYS A 191 -11.55 13.40 3.09
C LYS A 191 -11.14 12.65 4.37
N PRO A 192 -9.87 12.19 4.49
CA PRO A 192 -9.31 11.81 5.78
C PRO A 192 -9.34 12.97 6.78
N MET A 193 -9.32 12.67 8.09
CA MET A 193 -9.22 13.71 9.12
C MET A 193 -7.84 14.36 9.05
N PRO A 194 -7.73 15.70 8.95
CA PRO A 194 -6.45 16.38 8.88
C PRO A 194 -5.73 16.35 10.23
N CYS A 195 -4.42 16.60 10.23
CA CYS A 195 -3.62 16.74 11.45
C CYS A 195 -3.19 18.20 11.67
N CYS A 196 -2.85 18.54 12.91
CA CYS A 196 -2.19 19.81 13.22
C CYS A 196 -0.68 19.60 13.23
N ALA A 197 0.01 20.21 12.27
CA ALA A 197 1.46 20.11 12.11
C ALA A 197 2.07 21.51 12.08
N ARG A 198 3.32 21.65 12.54
CA ARG A 198 4.06 22.90 12.34
C ARG A 198 4.45 22.99 10.86
N PRO A 199 4.36 24.18 10.23
CA PRO A 199 4.82 24.35 8.86
C PRO A 199 6.28 23.89 8.71
N CYS A 200 6.53 22.98 7.77
CA CYS A 200 7.89 22.56 7.45
C CYS A 200 8.66 23.75 6.87
N PRO A 201 9.90 24.04 7.34
CA PRO A 201 10.75 25.03 6.69
C PRO A 201 10.93 24.65 5.22
N GLU A 202 10.74 25.62 4.30
CA GLU A 202 10.79 25.37 2.85
C GLU A 202 12.09 24.69 2.38
N TYR A 203 13.19 24.88 3.13
CA TYR A 203 14.51 24.33 2.83
C TYR A 203 15.12 23.64 4.05
N LEU A 204 14.41 22.66 4.60
CA LEU A 204 14.96 21.86 5.68
C LEU A 204 16.22 21.12 5.19
N LEU A 205 17.37 21.44 5.81
CA LEU A 205 18.68 20.88 5.51
C LEU A 205 18.90 19.58 6.28
N TYR A 206 18.86 18.44 5.62
CA TYR A 206 19.13 17.13 6.23
C TYR A 206 19.44 16.04 5.19
N ASP A 207 20.27 15.07 5.59
CA ASP A 207 20.48 13.83 4.86
C ASP A 207 19.51 12.76 5.36
N TYR A 208 18.80 12.12 4.45
CA TYR A 208 17.79 11.12 4.78
C TYR A 208 18.13 9.74 4.20
N VAL A 209 18.09 8.71 5.04
CA VAL A 209 18.26 7.31 4.63
C VAL A 209 16.97 6.55 4.88
N GLN A 210 16.52 5.80 3.88
CA GLN A 210 15.36 4.92 3.97
C GLN A 210 15.83 3.45 3.95
N LEU A 211 15.56 2.73 5.04
CA LEU A 211 15.78 1.30 5.15
C LEU A 211 14.45 0.59 4.97
N PHE A 212 14.31 -0.12 3.86
CA PHE A 212 13.06 -0.78 3.50
C PHE A 212 13.11 -2.27 3.80
N HIS A 213 12.03 -2.79 4.37
CA HIS A 213 11.76 -4.22 4.48
C HIS A 213 10.28 -4.49 4.26
N ALA A 214 9.95 -5.55 3.52
CA ALA A 214 8.59 -6.09 3.50
C ALA A 214 8.64 -7.61 3.53
N SER A 215 7.62 -8.23 4.12
CA SER A 215 7.44 -9.67 4.18
C SER A 215 6.63 -10.20 2.99
N SER A 216 5.93 -9.33 2.27
CA SER A 216 5.16 -9.70 1.07
C SER A 216 5.12 -8.57 0.04
N TRP A 217 4.84 -8.94 -1.21
CA TRP A 217 4.68 -7.99 -2.30
C TRP A 217 3.52 -7.02 -2.07
N GLU A 218 2.43 -7.49 -1.46
CA GLU A 218 1.27 -6.66 -1.15
C GLU A 218 1.65 -5.49 -0.22
N ASN A 219 2.44 -5.77 0.81
CA ASN A 219 2.91 -4.74 1.75
C ASN A 219 4.00 -3.86 1.13
N TRP A 220 4.79 -4.42 0.21
CA TRP A 220 5.89 -3.72 -0.43
C TRP A 220 5.46 -2.44 -1.14
N LEU A 221 4.37 -2.50 -1.92
CA LEU A 221 3.87 -1.35 -2.66
C LEU A 221 3.42 -0.21 -1.73
N ALA A 222 2.77 -0.54 -0.61
CA ALA A 222 2.34 0.47 0.36
C ALA A 222 3.54 1.17 1.01
N LEU A 223 4.57 0.41 1.38
CA LEU A 223 5.80 0.96 1.94
C LEU A 223 6.59 1.80 0.93
N LEU A 224 6.63 1.39 -0.33
CA LEU A 224 7.25 2.19 -1.39
C LEU A 224 6.52 3.51 -1.61
N ASN A 225 5.18 3.52 -1.63
CA ASN A 225 4.39 4.75 -1.75
C ASN A 225 4.69 5.74 -0.62
N MET A 226 4.89 5.23 0.60
CA MET A 226 5.28 6.07 1.74
C MET A 226 6.65 6.74 1.49
N GLY A 227 7.64 5.98 1.00
CA GLY A 227 8.97 6.50 0.68
C GLY A 227 9.00 7.47 -0.51
N ASP A 228 8.16 7.22 -1.51
CA ASP A 228 7.94 8.11 -2.65
C ASP A 228 7.30 9.42 -2.20
N SER A 229 6.31 9.36 -1.31
CA SER A 229 5.67 10.55 -0.74
C SER A 229 6.68 11.46 0.00
N ILE A 230 7.58 10.88 0.80
CA ILE A 230 8.64 11.66 1.47
C ILE A 230 9.55 12.33 0.44
N THR A 231 9.87 11.61 -0.64
CA THR A 231 10.71 12.12 -1.73
C THR A 231 10.05 13.30 -2.44
N TYR A 232 8.76 13.15 -2.81
CA TYR A 232 7.99 14.14 -3.57
C TYR A 232 7.71 15.43 -2.79
N HIS A 233 7.44 15.32 -1.49
CA HIS A 233 7.15 16.48 -0.63
C HIS A 233 8.42 17.20 -0.15
N SER A 234 9.60 16.68 -0.48
CA SER A 234 10.88 17.26 -0.07
C SER A 234 11.47 18.18 -1.14
N ARG A 235 12.09 19.29 -0.72
CA ARG A 235 12.86 20.15 -1.61
C ARG A 235 14.31 19.65 -1.74
N TRP A 236 14.62 19.00 -2.85
CA TRP A 236 15.95 18.47 -3.13
C TRP A 236 16.97 19.56 -3.48
N GLY A 237 18.17 19.48 -2.90
CA GLY A 237 19.21 20.46 -3.16
C GLY A 237 20.42 20.37 -2.23
N PRO A 238 21.55 21.01 -2.60
CA PRO A 238 22.79 20.95 -1.82
C PRO A 238 22.65 21.60 -0.43
N GLU A 239 21.75 22.58 -0.29
CA GLU A 239 21.45 23.29 0.97
C GLU A 239 20.09 22.86 1.56
N SER A 240 19.49 21.79 1.06
CA SER A 240 18.20 21.27 1.53
C SER A 240 18.23 19.74 1.63
N PHE A 241 17.21 19.04 1.14
CA PHE A 241 17.09 17.59 1.24
C PHE A 241 18.01 16.85 0.26
N GLN A 242 18.55 15.72 0.71
CA GLN A 242 18.97 14.63 -0.16
C GLN A 242 18.65 13.28 0.47
N GLY A 243 18.40 12.27 -0.37
CA GLY A 243 17.98 10.95 0.05
C GLY A 243 18.91 9.82 -0.42
N SER A 244 18.92 8.75 0.35
CA SER A 244 19.46 7.42 0.03
C SER A 244 18.43 6.37 0.44
N ALA A 245 18.36 5.25 -0.27
CA ALA A 245 17.43 4.16 0.03
C ALA A 245 18.09 2.81 -0.22
N VAL A 246 17.69 1.79 0.54
CA VAL A 246 18.13 0.40 0.34
C VAL A 246 17.13 -0.57 0.95
N PHE A 247 16.96 -1.72 0.32
CA PHE A 247 16.19 -2.85 0.86
C PHE A 247 17.06 -3.75 1.74
N PHE A 248 16.47 -4.29 2.81
CA PHE A 248 17.10 -5.27 3.66
C PHE A 248 16.14 -6.39 4.09
N SER A 249 16.74 -7.52 4.44
CA SER A 249 16.07 -8.74 4.90
C SER A 249 17.05 -9.50 5.80
N ASP A 250 17.53 -10.69 5.41
CA ASP A 250 18.59 -11.43 6.09
C ASP A 250 19.94 -10.72 5.98
N ARG A 251 20.12 -9.91 4.94
CA ARG A 251 21.25 -8.99 4.76
C ARG A 251 20.76 -7.65 4.20
N VAL A 252 21.69 -6.72 4.04
CA VAL A 252 21.44 -5.54 3.20
C VAL A 252 21.66 -5.95 1.74
N HIS A 253 20.68 -5.67 0.88
CA HIS A 253 20.76 -5.97 -0.54
C HIS A 253 21.38 -4.80 -1.28
N GLU A 254 22.71 -4.79 -1.37
CA GLU A 254 23.49 -3.71 -1.99
C GLU A 254 23.13 -3.48 -3.47
N GLU A 255 22.59 -4.48 -4.16
CA GLU A 255 22.03 -4.35 -5.50
C GLU A 255 20.85 -3.36 -5.58
N THR A 256 20.15 -3.14 -4.46
CA THR A 256 19.02 -2.19 -4.36
C THR A 256 19.45 -0.80 -3.87
N LEU A 257 20.71 -0.64 -3.47
CA LEU A 257 21.20 0.57 -2.83
C LEU A 257 21.19 1.76 -3.79
N ILE A 258 20.69 2.90 -3.35
CA ILE A 258 20.82 4.21 -3.98
C ILE A 258 21.70 5.10 -3.11
N GLN A 259 22.90 5.45 -3.58
CA GLN A 259 23.82 6.33 -2.86
C GLN A 259 23.48 7.81 -3.12
N PHE A 260 23.74 8.67 -2.14
CA PHE A 260 23.54 10.13 -2.26
C PHE A 260 24.21 10.73 -3.50
N LYS A 261 25.43 10.29 -3.82
CA LYS A 261 26.19 10.78 -4.98
C LYS A 261 25.61 10.37 -6.33
N GLU A 262 24.75 9.35 -6.39
CA GLU A 262 24.15 8.89 -7.65
C GLU A 262 22.98 9.78 -8.08
N SER A 263 22.14 10.20 -7.13
CA SER A 263 21.09 11.19 -7.39
C SER A 263 21.67 12.60 -7.47
N ASN A 264 22.74 12.90 -6.73
CA ASN A 264 23.42 14.20 -6.72
C ASN A 264 22.42 15.37 -6.55
N TYR A 265 21.62 15.30 -5.48
CA TYR A 265 20.58 16.28 -5.15
C TYR A 265 19.45 16.41 -6.17
N ASN A 266 19.33 15.50 -7.13
CA ASN A 266 18.29 15.54 -8.16
C ASN A 266 17.17 14.54 -7.84
N GLU A 267 15.97 15.07 -7.60
CA GLU A 267 14.75 14.31 -7.33
C GLU A 267 14.44 13.31 -8.45
N THR A 268 14.34 13.77 -9.70
CA THR A 268 14.04 12.91 -10.85
C THR A 268 15.05 11.79 -10.97
N LYS A 269 16.34 12.06 -10.74
CA LYS A 269 17.38 11.04 -10.79
C LYS A 269 17.24 10.02 -9.67
N PHE A 270 16.87 10.47 -8.46
CA PHE A 270 16.58 9.55 -7.36
C PHE A 270 15.40 8.65 -7.70
N LEU A 271 14.30 9.21 -8.22
CA LEU A 271 13.09 8.46 -8.59
C LEU A 271 13.35 7.45 -9.71
N GLU A 272 14.18 7.77 -10.70
CA GLU A 272 14.64 6.79 -11.71
C GLU A 272 15.34 5.60 -11.04
N LEU A 273 16.33 5.86 -10.18
CA LEU A 273 17.07 4.82 -9.48
C LEU A 273 16.17 4.02 -8.53
N PHE A 274 15.21 4.67 -7.90
CA PHE A 274 14.20 4.07 -7.03
C PHE A 274 13.33 3.10 -7.83
N SER A 275 12.86 3.51 -9.01
CA SER A 275 12.12 2.64 -9.92
C SER A 275 12.95 1.44 -10.37
N GLU A 276 14.19 1.67 -10.80
CA GLU A 276 15.04 0.60 -11.34
C GLU A 276 15.44 -0.45 -10.28
N ARG A 277 15.61 -0.04 -9.02
CA ARG A 277 16.26 -0.85 -7.98
C ARG A 277 15.32 -1.35 -6.89
N LEU A 278 14.21 -0.66 -6.64
CA LEU A 278 13.30 -0.96 -5.52
C LEU A 278 11.90 -1.38 -5.99
N ILE A 279 11.40 -0.88 -7.13
CA ILE A 279 10.08 -1.29 -7.62
C ILE A 279 10.10 -2.75 -8.09
N ASP A 280 11.05 -3.14 -8.92
CA ASP A 280 11.07 -4.47 -9.56
C ASP A 280 11.92 -5.53 -8.80
N ILE A 281 11.97 -5.46 -7.47
CA ILE A 281 12.74 -6.43 -6.68
C ILE A 281 12.16 -7.85 -6.77
N ASP A 282 13.04 -8.83 -6.91
CA ASP A 282 12.70 -10.26 -6.95
C ASP A 282 12.68 -10.83 -5.53
N PHE A 283 11.51 -10.82 -4.87
CA PHE A 283 11.33 -11.26 -3.47
C PHE A 283 11.83 -12.68 -3.20
N ASP A 284 11.84 -13.57 -4.20
CA ASP A 284 12.35 -14.94 -4.05
C ASP A 284 13.87 -14.95 -3.79
N LYS A 285 14.59 -13.91 -4.26
CA LYS A 285 16.03 -13.72 -4.03
C LYS A 285 16.35 -12.84 -2.83
N MET A 286 15.34 -12.18 -2.28
CA MET A 286 15.51 -11.20 -1.21
C MET A 286 15.54 -11.82 0.18
N GLY A 287 15.21 -13.10 0.37
CA GLY A 287 15.22 -13.70 1.71
C GLY A 287 14.11 -13.19 2.62
N GLN A 288 13.76 -13.99 3.64
CA GLN A 288 12.55 -13.79 4.45
C GLN A 288 12.83 -13.41 5.90
N ARG A 289 14.11 -13.33 6.30
CA ARG A 289 14.49 -12.97 7.67
C ARG A 289 14.54 -11.45 7.79
N VAL A 290 14.26 -10.91 8.97
CA VAL A 290 14.23 -9.45 9.20
C VAL A 290 15.38 -9.04 10.13
N ASN A 291 16.55 -8.78 9.55
CA ASN A 291 17.78 -8.45 10.29
C ASN A 291 18.00 -6.93 10.37
N THR A 292 17.06 -6.20 10.97
CA THR A 292 17.09 -4.73 11.11
C THR A 292 18.36 -4.23 11.77
N ALA A 293 18.89 -4.92 12.80
CA ALA A 293 20.15 -4.52 13.43
C ALA A 293 21.32 -4.47 12.44
N THR A 294 21.37 -5.40 11.49
CA THR A 294 22.35 -5.39 10.39
C THR A 294 22.20 -4.15 9.51
N ALA A 295 20.97 -3.79 9.15
CA ALA A 295 20.68 -2.61 8.34
C ALA A 295 21.02 -1.30 9.07
N LEU A 296 20.77 -1.21 10.38
CA LEU A 296 21.15 -0.07 11.21
C LEU A 296 22.68 0.13 11.24
N TRP A 297 23.43 -0.97 11.41
CA TRP A 297 24.89 -0.91 11.35
C TRP A 297 25.39 -0.49 9.98
N TYR A 298 24.75 -0.95 8.91
CA TYR A 298 25.07 -0.52 7.55
C TYR A 298 24.81 0.98 7.36
N ALA A 299 23.68 1.49 7.87
CA ALA A 299 23.39 2.92 7.82
C ALA A 299 24.46 3.77 8.53
N SER A 300 24.80 3.40 9.78
CA SER A 300 25.84 4.10 10.55
C SER A 300 27.22 3.99 9.90
N ASN A 301 27.65 2.81 9.46
CA ASN A 301 29.03 2.57 9.02
C ASN A 301 29.28 2.85 7.54
N TYR A 302 28.23 2.91 6.72
CA TYR A 302 28.33 3.05 5.27
C TYR A 302 27.53 4.23 4.73
N LEU A 303 26.21 4.27 4.94
CA LEU A 303 25.32 5.22 4.23
C LEU A 303 25.55 6.67 4.64
N PHE A 304 25.73 6.94 5.92
CA PHE A 304 25.98 8.29 6.42
C PHE A 304 27.45 8.75 6.32
N ARG A 305 28.21 8.19 5.35
CA ARG A 305 29.64 8.49 5.15
C ARG A 305 29.86 9.25 3.83
N GLU A 306 30.81 10.19 3.84
CA GLU A 306 31.12 11.04 2.68
C GLU A 306 31.50 10.24 1.42
N ARG A 307 32.06 9.03 1.56
CA ARG A 307 32.40 8.13 0.44
C ARG A 307 31.23 7.78 -0.48
N VAL A 308 30.00 7.87 0.02
CA VAL A 308 28.77 7.63 -0.75
C VAL A 308 27.96 8.89 -1.02
N GLY A 309 28.52 10.07 -0.71
CA GLY A 309 27.91 11.38 -0.98
C GLY A 309 27.11 11.97 0.18
N ALA A 310 27.05 11.33 1.34
CA ALA A 310 26.46 11.96 2.52
C ALA A 310 27.26 13.22 2.88
N ARG A 311 26.58 14.29 3.28
CA ARG A 311 27.23 15.52 3.72
C ARG A 311 27.94 15.30 5.06
N ASP A 312 28.84 16.21 5.41
CA ASP A 312 29.60 16.09 6.65
C ASP A 312 28.71 16.12 7.91
N ARG A 313 29.31 15.82 9.06
CA ARG A 313 28.60 15.69 10.36
C ARG A 313 27.84 16.93 10.85
N ARG A 314 28.04 18.11 10.24
CA ARG A 314 27.31 19.34 10.59
C ARG A 314 25.90 19.37 10.02
N VAL A 315 25.64 18.58 8.97
CA VAL A 315 24.30 18.44 8.40
C VAL A 315 23.51 17.41 9.21
N PRO A 316 22.30 17.75 9.69
CA PRO A 316 21.42 16.81 10.39
C PRO A 316 21.19 15.53 9.58
N LYS A 317 21.14 14.39 10.28
CA LYS A 317 20.98 13.08 9.66
C LYS A 317 19.75 12.40 10.22
N MET A 318 18.90 11.91 9.33
CA MET A 318 17.64 11.27 9.66
C MET A 318 17.59 9.89 8.99
N LEU A 319 17.15 8.90 9.74
CA LEU A 319 16.99 7.52 9.30
C LEU A 319 15.52 7.14 9.41
N ALA A 320 14.95 6.59 8.37
CA ALA A 320 13.67 5.91 8.43
C ALA A 320 13.86 4.40 8.31
N VAL A 321 13.32 3.69 9.29
CA VAL A 321 13.13 2.24 9.23
C VAL A 321 11.68 2.02 8.81
N ILE A 322 11.50 1.52 7.59
CA ILE A 322 10.19 1.35 6.95
C ILE A 322 9.97 -0.15 6.78
N THR A 323 9.06 -0.73 7.57
CA THR A 323 8.94 -2.19 7.69
C THR A 323 7.52 -2.67 7.98
N ASP A 324 7.20 -3.92 7.70
CA ASP A 324 5.93 -4.58 8.05
C ASP A 324 6.09 -5.68 9.12
N ALA A 325 7.30 -5.80 9.69
CA ALA A 325 7.68 -6.91 10.57
C ALA A 325 8.71 -6.50 11.63
N GLU A 326 8.73 -7.28 12.72
CA GLU A 326 9.72 -7.15 13.78
C GLU A 326 11.07 -7.71 13.35
N SER A 327 12.14 -7.13 13.90
CA SER A 327 13.47 -7.68 13.74
C SER A 327 13.63 -8.99 14.50
N HIS A 328 14.32 -9.93 13.86
CA HIS A 328 14.80 -11.18 14.45
C HIS A 328 16.14 -11.00 15.21
N GLN A 329 16.67 -9.78 15.28
CA GLN A 329 17.92 -9.45 15.97
C GLN A 329 17.65 -8.39 17.03
N ASP A 330 18.46 -8.40 18.09
CA ASP A 330 18.47 -7.28 19.03
C ASP A 330 18.98 -6.01 18.34
N VAL A 331 18.13 -4.99 18.31
CA VAL A 331 18.37 -3.70 17.64
C VAL A 331 18.99 -2.67 18.58
N GLN A 332 18.98 -2.91 19.90
CA GLN A 332 19.29 -1.89 20.90
C GLN A 332 20.68 -1.27 20.69
N ALA A 333 21.72 -2.10 20.61
CA ALA A 333 23.09 -1.63 20.50
C ALA A 333 23.33 -0.80 19.21
N ALA A 334 22.71 -1.22 18.09
CA ALA A 334 22.83 -0.54 16.80
C ALA A 334 22.07 0.80 16.80
N ALA A 335 20.85 0.82 17.35
CA ALA A 335 20.06 2.04 17.46
C ALA A 335 20.69 3.06 18.43
N GLU A 336 21.28 2.61 19.53
CA GLU A 336 22.04 3.49 20.43
C GLU A 336 23.29 4.06 19.76
N ALA A 337 23.95 3.31 18.87
CA ALA A 337 25.09 3.82 18.10
C ALA A 337 24.67 4.95 17.16
N LEU A 338 23.57 4.78 16.43
CA LEU A 338 23.00 5.83 15.57
C LEU A 338 22.66 7.10 16.38
N ARG A 339 22.04 6.94 17.55
CA ARG A 339 21.73 8.07 18.44
C ARG A 339 22.98 8.78 18.94
N ARG A 340 24.02 8.04 19.33
CA ARG A 340 25.31 8.62 19.73
C ARG A 340 25.98 9.40 18.60
N ASP A 341 25.77 8.98 17.36
CA ASP A 341 26.25 9.69 16.16
C ASP A 341 25.36 10.89 15.76
N GLY A 342 24.31 11.19 16.53
CA GLY A 342 23.42 12.32 16.29
C GLY A 342 22.39 12.07 15.17
N ILE A 343 22.14 10.80 14.83
CA ILE A 343 21.17 10.41 13.80
C ILE A 343 19.79 10.25 14.46
N LEU A 344 18.79 10.99 13.96
CA LEU A 344 17.40 10.85 14.38
C LEU A 344 16.77 9.68 13.64
N THR A 345 16.15 8.75 14.36
CA THR A 345 15.52 7.56 13.75
C THR A 345 14.00 7.64 13.88
N TYR A 346 13.32 7.48 12.74
CA TYR A 346 11.89 7.34 12.60
C TYR A 346 11.56 5.92 12.18
N VAL A 347 10.47 5.39 12.73
CA VAL A 347 10.02 4.02 12.48
C VAL A 347 8.63 4.08 11.92
N TYR A 348 8.47 3.54 10.72
CA TYR A 348 7.19 3.45 10.03
C TYR A 348 6.84 1.98 9.87
N VAL A 349 5.75 1.57 10.51
CA VAL A 349 5.29 0.19 10.45
C VAL A 349 4.01 0.07 9.66
N TYR A 350 3.98 -0.84 8.70
CA TYR A 350 2.80 -1.12 7.91
C TYR A 350 2.10 -2.38 8.36
N ARG A 351 0.97 -2.22 9.06
CA ARG A 351 -0.14 -3.16 9.30
C ARG A 351 -1.25 -2.42 10.05
N ASN A 352 -2.50 -2.87 9.91
CA ASN A 352 -3.72 -2.27 10.54
C ASN A 352 -3.78 -2.35 12.09
N ASP A 353 -2.64 -2.57 12.78
CA ASP A 353 -2.56 -2.59 14.24
C ASP A 353 -1.09 -2.54 14.72
N ILE A 354 -0.57 -1.34 14.99
CA ILE A 354 0.79 -1.17 15.55
C ILE A 354 0.98 -1.81 16.93
N THR A 355 -0.10 -2.06 17.68
CA THR A 355 -0.01 -2.62 19.04
C THR A 355 0.45 -4.07 19.04
N LYS A 356 0.42 -4.74 17.89
CA LYS A 356 0.90 -6.11 17.70
C LYS A 356 2.42 -6.22 17.58
N PHE A 357 3.12 -5.11 17.42
CA PHE A 357 4.58 -5.09 17.39
C PHE A 357 5.17 -5.06 18.81
N ASP A 358 6.36 -5.63 18.97
CA ASP A 358 7.19 -5.51 20.16
C ASP A 358 7.50 -4.03 20.44
N GLN A 359 6.76 -3.48 21.40
CA GLN A 359 6.86 -2.09 21.80
C GLN A 359 8.24 -1.73 22.37
N ALA A 360 8.96 -2.70 22.96
CA ALA A 360 10.32 -2.48 23.42
C ALA A 360 11.25 -2.32 22.22
N GLN A 361 11.11 -3.17 21.21
CA GLN A 361 11.90 -3.07 19.98
C GLN A 361 11.65 -1.75 19.25
N LEU A 362 10.38 -1.34 19.08
CA LEU A 362 10.05 -0.04 18.46
C LEU A 362 10.63 1.14 19.25
N SER A 363 10.54 1.09 20.58
CA SER A 363 11.12 2.11 21.46
C SER A 363 12.65 2.15 21.35
N HIS A 364 13.30 0.99 21.24
CA HIS A 364 14.75 0.92 21.04
C HIS A 364 15.17 1.47 19.68
N LEU A 365 14.41 1.23 18.61
CA LEU A 365 14.68 1.77 17.28
C LEU A 365 14.56 3.30 17.27
N ALA A 366 13.38 3.81 17.63
CA ALA A 366 13.04 5.22 17.51
C ALA A 366 13.75 6.10 18.57
N GLY A 367 13.92 5.59 19.79
CA GLY A 367 14.43 6.35 20.93
C GLY A 367 13.44 7.35 21.53
N ASP A 368 12.50 7.85 20.73
CA ASP A 368 11.34 8.66 21.13
C ASP A 368 10.06 8.03 20.56
N LYS A 369 9.00 7.94 21.37
CA LYS A 369 7.72 7.39 20.93
C LYS A 369 7.04 8.24 19.86
N ASN A 370 7.34 9.53 19.81
CA ASN A 370 6.80 10.46 18.81
C ASN A 370 7.41 10.25 17.42
N HIS A 371 8.40 9.37 17.28
CA HIS A 371 9.02 9.02 16.01
C HIS A 371 8.56 7.65 15.48
N ILE A 372 7.49 7.09 16.06
CA ILE A 372 6.91 5.81 15.65
C ILE A 372 5.55 6.10 14.99
N TYR A 373 5.37 5.62 13.76
CA TYR A 373 4.17 5.86 12.97
C TYR A 373 3.62 4.55 12.39
N GLU A 374 2.30 4.45 12.36
CA GLU A 374 1.57 3.40 11.65
C GLU A 374 1.25 3.88 10.24
N VAL A 375 1.52 3.04 9.24
CA VAL A 375 1.20 3.28 7.84
C VAL A 375 -0.04 2.46 7.50
N GLN A 376 -1.09 3.11 7.00
CA GLN A 376 -2.37 2.48 6.63
C GLN A 376 -2.57 2.49 5.11
N ASP A 377 -3.33 1.54 4.59
CA ASP A 377 -3.73 1.47 3.18
C ASP A 377 -4.57 2.72 2.84
N GLY A 378 -3.96 3.65 2.09
CA GLY A 378 -4.61 4.89 1.64
C GLY A 378 -4.62 6.03 2.65
N GLY A 379 -3.50 6.75 2.78
CA GLY A 379 -3.48 8.06 3.42
C GLY A 379 -2.11 8.47 3.93
N THR A 380 -1.58 9.56 3.36
CA THR A 380 -0.63 10.46 4.00
C THR A 380 -1.21 11.14 5.23
#